data_AF-A0A6J7F0R1-F1
#
_entry.id   AF-A0A6J7F0R1-F1
#
_cell.length_a   1.000
_cell.length_b   1.000
_cell.length_c   1.000
_cell.angle_alpha   90.00
_cell.angle_beta   90.00
_cell.angle_gamma   90.00
#
_symmetry.space_group_name_H-M   'P 1'
#
loop_
_entity.id
_entity.type
_entity.pdbx_description
1 polymer ?
#
loop_
_entity_poly.entity_id
_entity_poly.type
_entity_poly.pdbx_seq_one_letter_code
_entity_poly.pdbx_strand_id
1 'polypeptide(L)'
;MLTNLDDYPIHQLPEPMQQVGTSDRNFYDRYYFNGFDKHGECMFILGLGVYPNLGVMDSFLAVMHEGQYNVVRSSRELEGADRLHPSVGPLSVEVLEGLKRLRVVCAPNEWGITINATWTGAHAPFEEPRHYIRENGRAIFDTTRLAQLGGWDGTLTVDGKEFTLTEATWWGSRDRSWGIRPIGESEPQGIRSKKPFSWFWVYAPIRFDDHSIVIMMQERQDGSRVLEEAVRLWPTETGREPDFFHHPRHAMEFTPGTRFSTGAHLYMDADDGRTIDITAEPLIPIHIGIGTGYGYDADWRHGMWQGADPVTQHFHLDTNTPEGQSRLFGIVDAGARFTYTDERGTHVGYGLYETMIIGPHDQYGFVDMLDGYTGSPA
;
A
#
# COMPACT_ATOMS: atom_id res chain seq x y z
N MET A 1 -26.78 17.93 3.08
CA MET A 1 -26.68 18.51 4.45
C MET A 1 -25.36 19.26 4.49
N LEU A 2 -25.26 20.37 5.24
CA LEU A 2 -23.99 21.09 5.41
C LEU A 2 -23.16 20.43 6.52
N THR A 3 -21.85 20.48 6.44
CA THR A 3 -20.89 20.05 7.48
C THR A 3 -20.09 21.26 7.97
N ASN A 4 -19.37 21.11 9.09
CA ASN A 4 -18.51 22.17 9.62
C ASN A 4 -17.38 22.59 8.66
N LEU A 5 -17.02 21.74 7.70
CA LEU A 5 -16.05 22.09 6.67
C LEU A 5 -16.59 23.15 5.68
N ASP A 6 -17.90 23.32 5.57
CA ASP A 6 -18.52 24.32 4.67
C ASP A 6 -18.30 25.77 5.12
N ASP A 7 -17.90 26.01 6.38
CA ASP A 7 -17.54 27.36 6.86
C ASP A 7 -16.14 27.79 6.42
N TYR A 8 -15.31 26.87 5.90
CA TYR A 8 -13.96 27.16 5.42
C TYR A 8 -13.97 27.40 3.91
N PRO A 9 -13.11 28.31 3.38
CA PRO A 9 -13.02 28.59 1.96
C PRO A 9 -12.24 27.51 1.20
N ILE A 10 -12.74 26.27 1.21
CA ILE A 10 -12.03 25.07 0.74
C ILE A 10 -12.81 24.26 -0.31
N HIS A 11 -14.00 24.69 -0.71
CA HIS A 11 -14.79 24.03 -1.76
C HIS A 11 -14.08 24.08 -3.11
N GLN A 12 -13.95 22.93 -3.76
CA GLN A 12 -13.46 22.84 -5.14
C GLN A 12 -14.59 22.81 -6.17
N LEU A 13 -15.83 22.57 -5.72
CA LEU A 13 -17.02 22.40 -6.54
C LEU A 13 -18.18 23.20 -5.91
N PRO A 14 -19.23 23.56 -6.68
CA PRO A 14 -20.42 24.22 -6.14
C PRO A 14 -21.34 23.23 -5.40
N GLU A 15 -20.77 22.38 -4.55
CA GLU A 15 -21.44 21.35 -3.76
C GLU A 15 -20.94 21.40 -2.30
N PRO A 16 -21.75 21.00 -1.29
CA PRO A 16 -21.30 20.90 0.10
C PRO A 16 -20.11 19.95 0.27
N MET A 17 -19.29 20.15 1.30
CA MET A 17 -18.09 19.35 1.57
C MET A 17 -18.35 17.85 1.78
N GLN A 18 -19.59 17.47 2.10
CA GLN A 18 -20.03 16.07 2.14
C GLN A 18 -20.05 15.40 0.75
N GLN A 19 -20.10 16.14 -0.36
CA GLN A 19 -20.12 15.55 -1.69
C GLN A 19 -18.73 15.48 -2.30
N VAL A 20 -18.55 14.50 -3.20
CA VAL A 20 -17.34 14.36 -4.02
C VAL A 20 -17.71 14.64 -5.47
N GLY A 21 -16.73 15.01 -6.31
CA GLY A 21 -16.99 15.50 -7.67
C GLY A 21 -17.48 14.49 -8.69
N THR A 22 -17.82 13.28 -8.27
CA THR A 22 -18.32 12.21 -9.13
C THR A 22 -19.39 11.44 -8.38
N SER A 23 -20.40 10.97 -9.09
CA SER A 23 -21.37 10.01 -8.57
C SER A 23 -20.90 8.56 -8.69
N ASP A 24 -19.67 8.30 -9.17
CA ASP A 24 -19.14 6.95 -9.27
C ASP A 24 -19.04 6.32 -7.87
N ARG A 25 -19.74 5.19 -7.67
CA ARG A 25 -19.76 4.49 -6.38
C ARG A 25 -18.37 4.12 -5.86
N ASN A 26 -17.41 3.99 -6.77
CA ASN A 26 -16.07 3.54 -6.48
C ASN A 26 -15.12 4.67 -6.03
N PHE A 27 -15.65 5.88 -5.77
CA PHE A 27 -14.85 6.96 -5.21
C PHE A 27 -14.40 6.61 -3.78
N TYR A 28 -13.10 6.74 -3.52
CA TYR A 28 -12.50 6.52 -2.22
C TYR A 28 -11.49 7.62 -1.86
N ASP A 29 -11.24 7.79 -0.58
CA ASP A 29 -10.10 8.52 0.00
C ASP A 29 -9.55 7.67 1.15
N ARG A 30 -8.29 7.25 1.06
CA ARG A 30 -7.74 6.23 1.96
C ARG A 30 -6.33 6.56 2.39
N TYR A 31 -6.11 6.33 3.68
CA TYR A 31 -4.79 6.25 4.29
C TYR A 31 -4.24 4.84 4.17
N TYR A 32 -2.97 4.73 3.83
CA TYR A 32 -2.17 3.52 3.96
C TYR A 32 -0.86 3.87 4.68
N PHE A 33 -0.46 2.96 5.57
CA PHE A 33 0.79 3.03 6.29
C PHE A 33 1.37 1.63 6.39
N ASN A 34 2.68 1.51 6.29
CA ASN A 34 3.38 0.36 6.83
C ASN A 34 4.51 0.78 7.76
N GLY A 35 4.95 -0.17 8.57
CA GLY A 35 6.10 -0.02 9.43
C GLY A 35 6.70 -1.38 9.75
N PHE A 36 8.01 -1.46 9.79
CA PHE A 36 8.74 -2.66 10.15
C PHE A 36 10.09 -2.29 10.76
N ASP A 37 10.63 -3.18 11.57
CA ASP A 37 11.98 -3.04 12.07
C ASP A 37 13.00 -3.44 10.98
N LYS A 38 14.15 -2.77 10.97
CA LYS A 38 15.23 -3.05 10.00
C LYS A 38 15.83 -4.47 10.11
N HIS A 39 15.55 -5.22 11.17
CA HIS A 39 16.00 -6.60 11.33
C HIS A 39 15.03 -7.62 10.75
N GLY A 40 13.81 -7.21 10.39
CA GLY A 40 12.82 -8.10 9.79
C GLY A 40 12.16 -9.02 10.82
N GLU A 41 11.94 -8.57 12.05
CA GLU A 41 11.25 -9.33 13.09
C GLU A 41 9.72 -9.15 13.05
N CYS A 42 9.24 -7.92 12.83
CA CYS A 42 7.82 -7.60 12.77
C CYS A 42 7.52 -6.52 11.72
N MET A 43 6.41 -6.70 11.01
CA MET A 43 5.85 -5.70 10.09
C MET A 43 4.38 -5.49 10.42
N PHE A 44 3.92 -4.26 10.33
CA PHE A 44 2.51 -3.91 10.34
C PHE A 44 2.11 -3.09 9.12
N ILE A 45 0.83 -3.18 8.77
CA ILE A 45 0.18 -2.36 7.76
C ILE A 45 -1.13 -1.85 8.34
N LEU A 46 -1.36 -0.56 8.24
CA LEU A 46 -2.61 0.07 8.65
C LEU A 46 -3.26 0.76 7.47
N GLY A 47 -4.54 0.49 7.28
CA GLY A 47 -5.38 1.19 6.31
C GLY A 47 -6.59 1.81 6.98
N LEU A 48 -7.01 2.97 6.50
CA LEU A 48 -8.30 3.58 6.85
C LEU A 48 -8.90 4.23 5.61
N GLY A 49 -10.03 3.70 5.17
CA GLY A 49 -10.74 4.17 3.98
C GLY A 49 -12.02 4.92 4.31
N VAL A 50 -12.29 5.97 3.54
CA VAL A 50 -13.54 6.71 3.51
C VAL A 50 -14.14 6.55 2.12
N TYR A 51 -15.39 6.12 2.05
CA TYR A 51 -16.09 5.81 0.80
C TYR A 51 -17.40 6.61 0.71
N PRO A 52 -17.34 7.92 0.38
CA PRO A 52 -18.48 8.82 0.43
C PRO A 52 -19.72 8.34 -0.33
N ASN A 53 -19.52 7.79 -1.54
CA ASN A 53 -20.61 7.35 -2.40
C ASN A 53 -21.18 5.97 -2.03
N LEU A 54 -20.49 5.23 -1.15
CA LEU A 54 -21.00 4.01 -0.53
C LEU A 54 -21.57 4.26 0.87
N GLY A 55 -21.27 5.40 1.49
CA GLY A 55 -21.68 5.70 2.86
C GLY A 55 -20.96 4.85 3.91
N VAL A 56 -19.73 4.40 3.62
CA VAL A 56 -18.96 3.49 4.49
C VAL A 56 -17.63 4.11 4.89
N MET A 57 -17.18 3.78 6.09
CA MET A 57 -15.77 3.87 6.48
C MET A 57 -15.29 2.51 6.97
N ASP A 58 -14.06 2.16 6.63
CA ASP A 58 -13.41 0.98 7.18
C ASP A 58 -11.97 1.25 7.59
N SER A 59 -11.42 0.29 8.32
CA SER A 59 -10.02 0.29 8.69
C SER A 59 -9.52 -1.13 8.95
N PHE A 60 -8.22 -1.29 8.90
CA PHE A 60 -7.56 -2.50 9.37
C PHE A 60 -6.18 -2.19 9.95
N LEU A 61 -5.72 -3.03 10.86
CA LEU A 61 -4.33 -3.18 11.28
C LEU A 61 -3.95 -4.65 11.06
N ALA A 62 -3.08 -4.88 10.09
CA ALA A 62 -2.46 -6.15 9.80
C ALA A 62 -1.08 -6.18 10.45
N VAL A 63 -0.72 -7.27 11.13
CA VAL A 63 0.58 -7.45 11.79
C VAL A 63 1.10 -8.85 11.48
N MET A 64 2.34 -8.93 11.02
CA MET A 64 3.09 -10.17 10.83
C MET A 64 4.23 -10.21 11.84
N HIS A 65 4.27 -11.28 12.64
CA HIS A 65 5.34 -11.54 13.60
C HIS A 65 5.52 -13.05 13.74
N GLU A 66 6.74 -13.56 13.54
CA GLU A 66 7.07 -15.00 13.65
C GLU A 66 6.12 -15.94 12.86
N GLY A 67 5.68 -15.49 11.68
CA GLY A 67 4.75 -16.21 10.81
C GLY A 67 3.28 -16.20 11.28
N GLN A 68 2.96 -15.52 12.38
CA GLN A 68 1.60 -15.24 12.80
C GLN A 68 1.09 -13.98 12.10
N TYR A 69 0.12 -14.15 11.21
CA TYR A 69 -0.54 -13.04 10.51
C TYR A 69 -1.86 -12.72 11.18
N ASN A 70 -1.93 -11.55 11.80
CA ASN A 70 -3.07 -11.05 12.54
C ASN A 70 -3.66 -9.83 11.84
N VAL A 71 -4.99 -9.75 11.69
CA VAL A 71 -5.67 -8.57 11.15
C VAL A 71 -6.83 -8.19 12.04
N VAL A 72 -6.75 -7.03 12.69
CA VAL A 72 -7.91 -6.37 13.30
C VAL A 72 -8.53 -5.50 12.22
N ARG A 73 -9.82 -5.67 11.93
CA ARG A 73 -10.53 -4.94 10.88
C ARG A 73 -11.87 -4.45 11.37
N SER A 74 -12.26 -3.25 10.94
CA SER A 74 -13.51 -2.64 11.38
C SER A 74 -14.21 -1.91 10.24
N SER A 75 -15.54 -1.87 10.27
CA SER A 75 -16.38 -1.14 9.31
C SER A 75 -17.56 -0.49 10.03
N ARG A 76 -18.01 0.66 9.53
CA ARG A 76 -19.21 1.37 10.00
C ARG A 76 -19.82 2.24 8.91
N GLU A 77 -21.03 2.71 9.15
CA GLU A 77 -21.62 3.79 8.35
C GLU A 77 -20.81 5.08 8.48
N LEU A 78 -20.68 5.81 7.37
CA LEU A 78 -20.15 7.18 7.32
C LEU A 78 -21.20 8.16 7.85
N GLU A 79 -21.50 8.08 9.15
CA GLU A 79 -22.45 8.96 9.82
C GLU A 79 -22.03 10.43 9.71
N GLY A 80 -22.99 11.30 9.35
CA GLY A 80 -22.79 12.76 9.29
C GLY A 80 -21.72 13.24 8.31
N ALA A 81 -21.12 12.33 7.53
CA ALA A 81 -19.95 12.60 6.69
C ALA A 81 -18.78 13.29 7.43
N ASP A 82 -18.56 12.99 8.71
CA ASP A 82 -17.37 13.46 9.42
C ASP A 82 -16.12 12.74 8.89
N ARG A 83 -15.27 13.51 8.21
CA ARG A 83 -13.99 13.06 7.64
C ARG A 83 -12.78 13.70 8.34
N LEU A 84 -13.02 14.60 9.29
CA LEU A 84 -11.96 15.31 10.00
C LEU A 84 -11.26 14.41 11.02
N HIS A 85 -12.03 13.50 11.64
CA HIS A 85 -11.53 12.60 12.67
C HIS A 85 -11.80 11.14 12.25
N PRO A 86 -11.05 10.62 11.26
CA PRO A 86 -11.27 9.28 10.77
C PRO A 86 -10.96 8.23 11.84
N SER A 87 -12.01 7.60 12.35
CA SER A 87 -11.95 6.47 13.28
C SER A 87 -13.02 5.44 12.97
N VAL A 88 -12.68 4.16 13.08
CA VAL A 88 -13.57 3.01 12.86
C VAL A 88 -13.17 1.89 13.82
N GLY A 89 -14.08 1.47 14.69
CA GLY A 89 -13.75 0.48 15.73
C GLY A 89 -12.63 0.99 16.65
N PRO A 90 -11.62 0.16 16.99
CA PRO A 90 -10.49 0.59 17.81
C PRO A 90 -9.47 1.43 17.02
N LEU A 91 -9.64 1.59 15.70
CA LEU A 91 -8.65 2.19 14.81
C LEU A 91 -8.94 3.67 14.55
N SER A 92 -7.89 4.49 14.51
CA SER A 92 -7.99 5.91 14.17
C SER A 92 -6.69 6.47 13.57
N VAL A 93 -6.84 7.53 12.77
CA VAL A 93 -5.74 8.31 12.22
C VAL A 93 -5.95 9.78 12.58
N GLU A 94 -4.93 10.42 13.15
CA GLU A 94 -4.94 11.84 13.52
C GLU A 94 -3.82 12.57 12.77
N VAL A 95 -4.14 13.68 12.13
CA VAL A 95 -3.14 14.54 11.48
C VAL A 95 -2.62 15.55 12.51
N LEU A 96 -1.39 15.35 13.00
CA LEU A 96 -0.77 16.23 14.01
C LEU A 96 -0.14 17.47 13.37
N GLU A 97 0.57 17.28 12.26
CA GLU A 97 1.14 18.34 11.43
C GLU A 97 0.93 17.93 9.96
N GLY A 98 0.13 18.72 9.24
CA GLY A 98 -0.29 18.41 7.87
C GLY A 98 0.89 17.98 7.00
N LEU A 99 0.73 16.84 6.32
CA LEU A 99 1.72 16.27 5.40
C LEU A 99 3.08 15.90 6.03
N LYS A 100 3.23 15.93 7.36
CA LYS A 100 4.51 15.69 8.03
C LYS A 100 4.43 14.74 9.22
N ARG A 101 3.47 14.94 10.12
CA ARG A 101 3.30 14.12 11.33
C ARG A 101 1.87 13.64 11.48
N LEU A 102 1.71 12.33 11.67
CA LEU A 102 0.40 11.70 11.84
C LEU A 102 0.50 10.68 12.98
N ARG A 103 -0.58 10.50 13.72
CA ARG A 103 -0.68 9.48 14.75
C ARG A 103 -1.65 8.41 14.29
N VAL A 104 -1.27 7.14 14.48
CA VAL A 104 -2.14 6.00 14.26
C VAL A 104 -2.36 5.29 15.58
N VAL A 105 -3.60 4.87 15.82
CA VAL A 105 -3.97 4.17 17.04
C VAL A 105 -4.83 2.96 16.69
N CYS A 106 -4.52 1.81 17.28
CA CYS A 106 -5.44 0.70 17.54
C CYS A 106 -5.56 0.57 19.07
N ALA A 107 -6.69 0.99 19.62
CA ALA A 107 -6.94 0.98 21.06
C ALA A 107 -6.97 -0.45 21.62
N PRO A 108 -6.80 -0.62 22.96
CA PRO A 108 -6.95 -1.92 23.62
C PRO A 108 -8.26 -2.62 23.21
N ASN A 109 -8.13 -3.88 22.82
CA ASN A 109 -9.22 -4.74 22.33
C ASN A 109 -9.04 -6.16 22.84
N GLU A 110 -10.05 -7.01 22.63
CA GLU A 110 -10.10 -8.37 23.17
C GLU A 110 -9.01 -9.31 22.63
N TRP A 111 -8.37 -8.96 21.50
CA TRP A 111 -7.30 -9.76 20.88
C TRP A 111 -5.90 -9.32 21.32
N GLY A 112 -5.77 -8.25 22.10
CA GLY A 112 -4.48 -7.76 22.59
C GLY A 112 -3.56 -7.16 21.52
N ILE A 113 -4.10 -6.85 20.33
CA ILE A 113 -3.34 -6.26 19.22
C ILE A 113 -3.52 -4.74 19.24
N THR A 114 -2.49 -3.99 19.64
CA THR A 114 -2.59 -2.53 19.80
C THR A 114 -1.46 -1.81 19.10
N ILE A 115 -1.71 -0.59 18.64
CA ILE A 115 -0.65 0.32 18.19
C ILE A 115 -0.98 1.72 18.68
N ASN A 116 0.03 2.47 19.11
CA ASN A 116 -0.08 3.89 19.36
C ASN A 116 1.25 4.51 18.97
N ALA A 117 1.32 4.98 17.73
CA ALA A 117 2.57 5.41 17.13
C ALA A 117 2.39 6.68 16.31
N THR A 118 3.43 7.51 16.32
CA THR A 118 3.54 8.71 15.50
C THR A 118 4.44 8.43 14.32
N TRP A 119 3.93 8.71 13.13
CA TRP A 119 4.67 8.81 11.89
C TRP A 119 5.32 10.19 11.77
N THR A 120 6.59 10.21 11.38
CA THR A 120 7.31 11.42 10.95
C THR A 120 7.88 11.20 9.54
N GLY A 121 7.45 12.02 8.59
CA GLY A 121 7.96 11.99 7.22
C GLY A 121 9.42 12.47 7.13
N ALA A 122 10.25 11.75 6.37
CA ALA A 122 11.66 12.06 6.13
C ALA A 122 11.86 13.12 5.03
N HIS A 123 10.83 13.37 4.22
CA HIS A 123 10.82 14.37 3.14
C HIS A 123 9.39 14.88 2.93
N ALA A 124 9.22 15.96 2.16
CA ALA A 124 7.90 16.41 1.72
C ALA A 124 7.19 15.30 0.91
N PRO A 125 5.87 15.08 1.05
CA PRO A 125 5.18 14.06 0.26
C PRO A 125 5.36 14.30 -1.23
N PHE A 126 5.61 13.22 -1.97
CA PHE A 126 5.71 13.24 -3.41
C PHE A 126 4.35 12.85 -3.99
N GLU A 127 3.76 13.72 -4.82
CA GLU A 127 2.59 13.38 -5.62
C GLU A 127 3.04 12.53 -6.81
N GLU A 128 2.57 11.30 -6.85
CA GLU A 128 2.93 10.34 -7.88
C GLU A 128 2.08 10.53 -9.15
N PRO A 129 2.53 9.99 -10.30
CA PRO A 129 1.76 10.04 -11.53
C PRO A 129 0.36 9.45 -11.35
N ARG A 130 -0.64 10.14 -11.91
CA ARG A 130 -2.04 9.71 -11.88
C ARG A 130 -2.19 8.34 -12.55
N HIS A 131 -2.65 7.36 -11.78
CA HIS A 131 -2.94 6.02 -12.29
C HIS A 131 -4.32 6.02 -12.98
N TYR A 132 -4.31 5.85 -14.29
CA TYR A 132 -5.52 5.92 -15.11
C TYR A 132 -5.72 4.71 -16.03
N ILE A 133 -6.78 3.94 -15.79
CA ILE A 133 -7.18 2.80 -16.62
C ILE A 133 -8.64 2.98 -17.03
N ARG A 134 -8.90 3.00 -18.34
CA ARG A 134 -10.24 3.04 -18.91
C ARG A 134 -10.52 1.79 -19.74
N GLU A 135 -11.64 1.14 -19.47
CA GLU A 135 -12.12 -0.02 -20.21
C GLU A 135 -13.58 0.15 -20.64
N ASN A 136 -13.88 -0.13 -21.91
CA ASN A 136 -15.25 -0.09 -22.45
C ASN A 136 -15.99 1.24 -22.13
N GLY A 137 -15.26 2.36 -22.12
CA GLY A 137 -15.79 3.69 -21.83
C GLY A 137 -15.79 4.11 -20.36
N ARG A 138 -15.60 3.20 -19.40
CA ARG A 138 -15.60 3.48 -17.95
C ARG A 138 -14.18 3.57 -17.40
N ALA A 139 -13.90 4.59 -16.59
CA ALA A 139 -12.69 4.61 -15.76
C ALA A 139 -12.81 3.50 -14.70
N ILE A 140 -11.84 2.60 -14.67
CA ILE A 140 -11.76 1.51 -13.68
C ILE A 140 -10.81 1.90 -12.56
N PHE A 141 -9.71 2.54 -12.96
CA PHE A 141 -8.80 3.24 -12.08
C PHE A 141 -8.69 4.67 -12.57
N ASP A 142 -8.82 5.60 -11.63
CA ASP A 142 -8.55 7.01 -11.84
C ASP A 142 -8.15 7.60 -10.49
N THR A 143 -6.89 7.40 -10.11
CA THR A 143 -6.43 7.65 -8.75
C THR A 143 -5.19 8.53 -8.74
N THR A 144 -5.16 9.48 -7.81
CA THR A 144 -3.95 10.20 -7.42
C THR A 144 -3.48 9.65 -6.08
N ARG A 145 -2.16 9.59 -5.90
CA ARG A 145 -1.53 9.11 -4.66
C ARG A 145 -0.39 10.05 -4.31
N LEU A 146 -0.23 10.31 -3.02
CA LEU A 146 1.05 10.77 -2.48
C LEU A 146 1.78 9.61 -1.84
N ALA A 147 3.11 9.61 -1.95
CA ALA A 147 4.00 8.72 -1.22
C ALA A 147 4.92 9.54 -0.33
N GLN A 148 5.20 9.02 0.86
CA GLN A 148 6.12 9.62 1.81
C GLN A 148 6.81 8.51 2.59
N LEU A 149 8.12 8.59 2.72
CA LEU A 149 8.89 7.69 3.56
C LEU A 149 9.23 8.37 4.88
N GLY A 150 9.50 7.58 5.91
CA GLY A 150 9.54 8.12 7.26
C GLY A 150 9.87 7.08 8.31
N GLY A 151 9.67 7.47 9.57
CA GLY A 151 9.94 6.66 10.74
C GLY A 151 8.80 6.71 11.74
N TRP A 152 8.80 5.74 12.65
CA TRP A 152 7.78 5.57 13.68
C TRP A 152 8.35 5.77 15.08
N ASP A 153 7.61 6.43 15.95
CA ASP A 153 7.87 6.51 17.39
C ASP A 153 6.62 6.11 18.17
N GLY A 154 6.73 5.17 19.11
CA GLY A 154 5.60 4.71 19.92
C GLY A 154 5.65 3.22 20.28
N THR A 155 4.49 2.57 20.37
CA THR A 155 4.38 1.15 20.75
C THR A 155 3.46 0.35 19.83
N LEU A 156 3.79 -0.92 19.65
CA LEU A 156 2.97 -1.97 19.00
C LEU A 156 2.95 -3.18 19.93
N THR A 157 1.77 -3.75 20.16
CA THR A 157 1.63 -5.02 20.90
C THR A 157 0.95 -6.03 20.00
N VAL A 158 1.53 -7.23 19.89
CA VAL A 158 0.97 -8.38 19.16
C VAL A 158 1.52 -9.66 19.79
N ASP A 159 0.73 -10.73 19.82
CA ASP A 159 1.11 -12.04 20.39
C ASP A 159 1.68 -11.96 21.82
N GLY A 160 1.19 -11.01 22.63
CA GLY A 160 1.66 -10.78 23.99
C GLY A 160 3.04 -10.11 24.11
N LYS A 161 3.66 -9.72 22.99
CA LYS A 161 4.93 -9.00 22.93
C LYS A 161 4.69 -7.53 22.63
N GLU A 162 5.38 -6.66 23.36
CA GLU A 162 5.42 -5.22 23.09
C GLU A 162 6.71 -4.86 22.36
N PHE A 163 6.57 -4.14 21.25
CA PHE A 163 7.64 -3.53 20.50
C PHE A 163 7.68 -2.04 20.79
N THR A 164 8.85 -1.51 21.11
CA THR A 164 9.11 -0.07 21.12
C THR A 164 9.55 0.38 19.73
N LEU A 165 8.78 1.27 19.14
CA LEU A 165 9.05 1.83 17.82
C LEU A 165 9.90 3.09 18.02
N THR A 166 10.99 3.21 17.25
CA THR A 166 11.83 4.41 17.25
C THR A 166 12.19 4.79 15.83
N GLU A 167 12.25 6.09 15.53
CA GLU A 167 12.54 6.57 14.17
C GLU A 167 13.92 6.12 13.65
N ALA A 168 14.80 5.62 14.52
CA ALA A 168 16.10 5.07 14.16
C ALA A 168 16.02 3.65 13.56
N THR A 169 15.09 2.82 14.05
CA THR A 169 15.02 1.38 13.74
C THR A 169 13.72 0.95 13.09
N TRP A 170 12.65 1.73 13.20
CA TRP A 170 11.33 1.45 12.63
C TRP A 170 11.02 2.44 11.53
N TRP A 171 11.16 1.98 10.29
CA TRP A 171 10.88 2.75 9.09
C TRP A 171 9.68 2.17 8.36
N GLY A 172 9.20 2.93 7.39
CA GLY A 172 8.18 2.46 6.48
C GLY A 172 7.89 3.49 5.42
N SER A 173 6.70 3.33 4.84
CA SER A 173 6.13 4.19 3.82
C SER A 173 4.69 4.49 4.21
N ARG A 174 4.28 5.69 3.87
CA ARG A 174 2.92 6.18 3.97
C ARG A 174 2.48 6.51 2.56
N ASP A 175 1.28 6.10 2.22
CA ASP A 175 0.57 6.68 1.10
C ASP A 175 -0.81 7.21 1.51
N ARG A 176 -1.28 8.18 0.73
CA ARG A 176 -2.69 8.55 0.75
C ARG A 176 -3.13 8.60 -0.70
N SER A 177 -4.20 7.89 -1.01
CA SER A 177 -4.74 7.84 -2.36
C SER A 177 -6.22 8.17 -2.37
N TRP A 178 -6.64 8.86 -3.43
CA TRP A 178 -8.03 9.26 -3.64
C TRP A 178 -8.37 9.23 -5.12
N GLY A 179 -9.66 9.02 -5.41
CA GLY A 179 -10.16 8.89 -6.78
C GLY A 179 -11.03 7.66 -6.94
N ILE A 180 -11.03 7.05 -8.13
CA ILE A 180 -11.86 5.90 -8.49
C ILE A 180 -11.00 4.63 -8.50
N ARG A 181 -11.34 3.64 -7.67
CA ARG A 181 -10.72 2.31 -7.65
C ARG A 181 -11.78 1.25 -7.37
N PRO A 182 -11.72 0.03 -7.92
CA PRO A 182 -12.73 -0.99 -7.63
C PRO A 182 -12.81 -1.29 -6.13
N ILE A 183 -13.93 -0.93 -5.51
CA ILE A 183 -14.23 -1.07 -4.08
C ILE A 183 -15.68 -1.54 -3.88
N GLY A 184 -16.03 -1.84 -2.63
CA GLY A 184 -17.33 -2.29 -2.19
C GLY A 184 -17.66 -3.69 -2.71
N GLU A 185 -18.95 -3.97 -2.77
CA GLU A 185 -19.49 -5.19 -3.36
C GLU A 185 -19.14 -5.25 -4.86
N SER A 186 -18.97 -6.47 -5.37
CA SER A 186 -18.72 -6.67 -6.81
C SER A 186 -19.93 -6.23 -7.62
N GLU A 187 -19.69 -5.42 -8.65
CA GLU A 187 -20.67 -5.20 -9.70
C GLU A 187 -20.81 -6.45 -10.59
N PRO A 188 -21.96 -6.68 -11.25
CA PRO A 188 -22.10 -7.72 -12.26
C PRO A 188 -21.00 -7.59 -13.33
N GLN A 189 -20.25 -8.67 -13.57
CA GLN A 189 -19.05 -8.63 -14.42
C GLN A 189 -19.34 -8.21 -15.88
N GLY A 190 -20.55 -8.48 -16.39
CA GLY A 190 -20.98 -8.08 -17.74
C GLY A 190 -19.98 -8.49 -18.82
N ILE A 191 -19.66 -7.57 -19.75
CA ILE A 191 -18.71 -7.80 -20.85
C ILE A 191 -17.28 -8.11 -20.37
N ARG A 192 -16.92 -7.71 -19.14
CA ARG A 192 -15.58 -7.96 -18.58
C ARG A 192 -15.34 -9.43 -18.26
N SER A 193 -16.39 -10.24 -18.13
CA SER A 193 -16.26 -11.69 -17.99
C SER A 193 -15.49 -12.36 -19.15
N LYS A 194 -15.37 -11.68 -20.31
CA LYS A 194 -14.59 -12.17 -21.45
C LYS A 194 -13.08 -11.94 -21.35
N LYS A 195 -12.62 -11.11 -20.42
CA LYS A 195 -11.20 -10.79 -20.24
C LYS A 195 -10.81 -11.08 -18.79
N PRO A 196 -10.03 -12.14 -18.53
CA PRO A 196 -9.54 -12.39 -17.19
C PRO A 196 -8.70 -11.20 -16.72
N PHE A 197 -8.76 -10.93 -15.41
CA PHE A 197 -7.95 -9.88 -14.80
C PHE A 197 -6.46 -10.23 -14.90
N SER A 198 -5.65 -9.25 -15.31
CA SER A 198 -4.21 -9.34 -15.32
C SER A 198 -3.63 -8.06 -14.74
N TRP A 199 -2.58 -8.21 -13.94
CA TRP A 199 -1.93 -7.13 -13.23
C TRP A 199 -0.50 -7.54 -12.93
N PHE A 200 0.46 -6.82 -13.52
CA PHE A 200 1.87 -6.96 -13.22
C PHE A 200 2.36 -5.65 -12.62
N TRP A 201 2.70 -5.67 -11.34
CA TRP A 201 2.99 -4.49 -10.53
C TRP A 201 4.21 -4.71 -9.66
N VAL A 202 5.10 -3.72 -9.67
CA VAL A 202 6.24 -3.60 -8.79
C VAL A 202 6.24 -2.17 -8.25
N TYR A 203 6.26 -2.03 -6.92
CA TYR A 203 6.32 -0.74 -6.25
C TYR A 203 7.31 -0.78 -5.09
N ALA A 204 8.26 0.14 -5.11
CA ALA A 204 9.35 0.19 -4.15
C ALA A 204 9.65 1.63 -3.68
N PRO A 205 8.93 2.14 -2.66
CA PRO A 205 9.37 3.28 -1.88
C PRO A 205 10.44 2.83 -0.87
N ILE A 206 11.67 3.30 -1.08
CA ILE A 206 12.89 2.94 -0.36
C ILE A 206 13.49 4.14 0.38
N ARG A 207 13.75 4.00 1.68
CA ARG A 207 14.42 5.03 2.49
C ARG A 207 15.87 4.65 2.72
N PHE A 208 16.78 5.57 2.44
CA PHE A 208 18.19 5.54 2.83
C PHE A 208 18.42 6.57 3.95
N ASP A 209 19.64 6.61 4.49
CA ASP A 209 19.96 7.53 5.59
C ASP A 209 19.82 9.02 5.21
N ASP A 210 20.16 9.39 3.98
CA ASP A 210 20.20 10.79 3.51
C ASP A 210 19.19 11.12 2.39
N HIS A 211 18.48 10.11 1.85
CA HIS A 211 17.51 10.30 0.77
C HIS A 211 16.47 9.19 0.73
N SER A 212 15.50 9.32 -0.16
CA SER A 212 14.53 8.27 -0.47
C SER A 212 14.42 8.08 -1.98
N ILE A 213 14.05 6.89 -2.42
CA ILE A 213 13.80 6.56 -3.82
C ILE A 213 12.41 5.96 -3.92
N VAL A 214 11.61 6.38 -4.90
CA VAL A 214 10.33 5.74 -5.24
C VAL A 214 10.45 5.21 -6.65
N ILE A 215 10.29 3.89 -6.80
CA ILE A 215 10.22 3.22 -8.10
C ILE A 215 8.86 2.55 -8.22
N MET A 216 8.18 2.73 -9.34
CA MET A 216 6.98 1.96 -9.65
C MET A 216 6.93 1.57 -11.11
N MET A 217 6.36 0.40 -11.36
CA MET A 217 6.13 -0.14 -12.69
C MET A 217 4.82 -0.92 -12.68
N GLN A 218 3.93 -0.57 -13.60
CA GLN A 218 2.82 -1.42 -13.99
C GLN A 218 2.98 -1.80 -15.47
N GLU A 219 2.93 -3.09 -15.74
CA GLU A 219 3.13 -3.63 -17.08
C GLU A 219 1.90 -4.35 -17.62
N ARG A 220 1.79 -4.36 -18.94
CA ARG A 220 0.98 -5.34 -19.67
C ARG A 220 1.77 -6.64 -19.83
N GLN A 221 1.11 -7.66 -20.38
CA GLN A 221 1.73 -8.96 -20.65
C GLN A 221 3.07 -8.85 -21.43
N ASP A 222 3.15 -7.95 -22.42
CA ASP A 222 4.32 -7.76 -23.27
C ASP A 222 5.41 -6.84 -22.66
N GLY A 223 5.26 -6.45 -21.40
CA GLY A 223 6.16 -5.52 -20.70
C GLY A 223 5.91 -4.04 -21.00
N SER A 224 4.95 -3.69 -21.87
CA SER A 224 4.63 -2.29 -22.13
C SER A 224 4.01 -1.61 -20.90
N ARG A 225 4.40 -0.35 -20.67
CA ARG A 225 4.05 0.41 -19.46
C ARG A 225 2.60 0.90 -19.45
N VAL A 226 1.90 0.62 -18.36
CA VAL A 226 0.64 1.27 -18.00
C VAL A 226 0.92 2.48 -17.11
N LEU A 227 1.88 2.35 -16.19
CA LEU A 227 2.32 3.37 -15.25
C LEU A 227 3.80 3.13 -14.94
N GLU A 228 4.60 4.18 -14.84
CA GLU A 228 5.96 4.10 -14.31
C GLU A 228 6.36 5.40 -13.62
N GLU A 229 7.28 5.30 -12.66
CA GLU A 229 7.94 6.43 -12.00
C GLU A 229 9.27 5.94 -11.42
N ALA A 230 10.27 6.82 -11.42
CA ALA A 230 11.53 6.58 -10.74
C ALA A 230 12.10 7.93 -10.29
N VAL A 231 12.06 8.19 -8.99
CA VAL A 231 12.45 9.49 -8.43
C VAL A 231 13.26 9.31 -7.16
N ARG A 232 14.31 10.13 -7.00
CA ARG A 232 15.03 10.31 -5.73
C ARG A 232 14.58 11.60 -5.08
N LEU A 233 14.19 11.49 -3.81
CA LEU A 233 13.64 12.53 -2.97
C LEU A 233 14.62 12.86 -1.86
N TRP A 234 14.71 14.13 -1.50
CA TRP A 234 15.63 14.64 -0.49
C TRP A 234 14.88 15.16 0.73
N PRO A 235 15.46 15.10 1.94
CA PRO A 235 14.90 15.76 3.10
C PRO A 235 14.69 17.25 2.85
N THR A 236 13.56 17.79 3.29
CA THR A 236 13.12 19.16 2.98
C THR A 236 14.15 20.21 3.40
N GLU A 237 14.85 19.99 4.50
CA GLU A 237 15.91 20.85 5.05
C GLU A 237 17.13 20.98 4.14
N THR A 238 17.32 20.06 3.20
CA THR A 238 18.42 20.15 2.23
C THR A 238 18.16 21.21 1.15
N GLY A 239 16.90 21.62 0.96
CA GLY A 239 16.48 22.56 -0.09
C GLY A 239 16.71 22.04 -1.51
N ARG A 240 16.87 20.72 -1.68
CA ARG A 240 17.13 20.08 -2.98
C ARG A 240 15.82 19.64 -3.64
N GLU A 241 15.74 19.89 -4.93
CA GLU A 241 14.66 19.36 -5.76
C GLU A 241 14.82 17.84 -6.01
N PRO A 242 13.73 17.12 -6.31
CA PRO A 242 13.79 15.72 -6.71
C PRO A 242 14.68 15.47 -7.94
N ASP A 243 15.39 14.33 -7.95
CA ASP A 243 16.07 13.84 -9.15
C ASP A 243 15.20 12.78 -9.83
N PHE A 244 14.84 12.99 -11.09
CA PHE A 244 14.06 12.02 -11.86
C PHE A 244 14.99 11.08 -12.64
N PHE A 245 14.59 9.82 -12.73
CA PHE A 245 15.25 8.80 -13.53
C PHE A 245 14.32 8.29 -14.63
N HIS A 246 14.91 7.64 -15.62
CA HIS A 246 14.22 7.12 -16.78
C HIS A 246 14.30 5.60 -16.84
N HIS A 247 13.40 5.02 -17.62
CA HIS A 247 13.39 3.59 -17.94
C HIS A 247 13.56 2.68 -16.71
N PRO A 248 12.69 2.78 -15.68
CA PRO A 248 12.71 1.81 -14.61
C PRO A 248 12.53 0.40 -15.20
N ARG A 249 13.32 -0.57 -14.72
CA ARG A 249 13.28 -1.98 -15.15
C ARG A 249 13.45 -2.89 -13.94
N HIS A 250 13.09 -4.16 -14.09
CA HIS A 250 13.27 -5.17 -13.06
C HIS A 250 13.84 -6.48 -13.61
N ALA A 251 14.62 -7.17 -12.78
CA ALA A 251 14.94 -8.59 -12.92
C ALA A 251 14.58 -9.26 -11.59
N MET A 252 13.38 -9.83 -11.53
CA MET A 252 12.81 -10.45 -10.35
C MET A 252 13.19 -11.93 -10.27
N GLU A 253 13.37 -12.40 -9.05
CA GLU A 253 13.57 -13.80 -8.70
C GLU A 253 12.30 -14.34 -8.07
N PHE A 254 12.03 -15.63 -8.29
CA PHE A 254 10.80 -16.29 -7.84
C PHE A 254 11.08 -17.65 -7.22
N THR A 255 10.26 -18.02 -6.24
CA THR A 255 10.17 -19.42 -5.79
C THR A 255 9.66 -20.28 -6.95
N PRO A 256 10.37 -21.37 -7.33
CA PRO A 256 9.92 -22.26 -8.40
C PRO A 256 8.52 -22.81 -8.15
N GLY A 257 7.69 -22.83 -9.19
CA GLY A 257 6.30 -23.29 -9.10
C GLY A 257 5.34 -22.30 -8.44
N THR A 258 5.78 -21.09 -8.08
CA THR A 258 4.91 -20.03 -7.56
C THR A 258 5.16 -18.71 -8.29
N ARG A 259 4.42 -17.66 -7.89
CA ARG A 259 4.62 -16.27 -8.33
C ARG A 259 5.19 -15.39 -7.21
N PHE A 260 5.61 -16.01 -6.11
CA PHE A 260 6.16 -15.30 -4.97
C PHE A 260 7.58 -14.86 -5.29
N SER A 261 7.79 -13.54 -5.33
CA SER A 261 9.11 -12.98 -5.59
C SER A 261 9.99 -13.06 -4.35
N THR A 262 11.17 -13.65 -4.50
CA THR A 262 12.16 -13.81 -3.42
C THR A 262 13.19 -12.70 -3.38
N GLY A 263 13.20 -11.81 -4.38
CA GLY A 263 14.15 -10.73 -4.55
C GLY A 263 14.07 -10.15 -5.94
N ALA A 264 14.79 -9.04 -6.18
CA ALA A 264 14.94 -8.47 -7.51
C ALA A 264 16.16 -7.57 -7.60
N HIS A 265 16.61 -7.34 -8.84
CA HIS A 265 17.33 -6.13 -9.20
C HIS A 265 16.36 -5.12 -9.82
N LEU A 266 16.40 -3.88 -9.35
CA LEU A 266 15.63 -2.76 -9.88
C LEU A 266 16.61 -1.78 -10.52
N TYR A 267 16.39 -1.45 -11.79
CA TYR A 267 17.26 -0.59 -12.57
C TYR A 267 16.57 0.72 -12.92
N MET A 268 17.33 1.81 -12.97
CA MET A 268 16.86 3.11 -13.48
C MET A 268 18.03 3.92 -14.05
N ASP A 269 17.77 4.71 -15.09
CA ASP A 269 18.81 5.46 -15.80
C ASP A 269 18.79 6.94 -15.41
N ALA A 270 19.93 7.48 -15.02
CA ALA A 270 20.13 8.90 -14.75
C ALA A 270 20.36 9.69 -16.05
N ASP A 271 20.14 11.00 -16.00
CA ASP A 271 20.33 11.92 -17.15
C ASP A 271 21.77 11.92 -17.71
N ASP A 272 22.77 11.57 -16.91
CA ASP A 272 24.16 11.48 -17.32
C ASP A 272 24.55 10.12 -17.94
N GLY A 273 23.57 9.24 -18.16
CA GLY A 273 23.72 7.94 -18.79
C GLY A 273 24.16 6.81 -17.86
N ARG A 274 24.30 7.07 -16.56
CA ARG A 274 24.53 6.01 -15.57
C ARG A 274 23.26 5.23 -15.29
N THR A 275 23.40 3.92 -15.12
CA THR A 275 22.32 3.06 -14.60
C THR A 275 22.56 2.81 -13.11
N ILE A 276 21.56 3.08 -12.29
CA ILE A 276 21.52 2.66 -10.90
C ILE A 276 20.92 1.26 -10.86
N ASP A 277 21.59 0.34 -10.18
CA ASP A 277 21.16 -1.04 -9.92
C ASP A 277 20.94 -1.21 -8.42
N ILE A 278 19.68 -1.38 -8.03
CA ILE A 278 19.26 -1.60 -6.65
C ILE A 278 18.88 -3.06 -6.46
N THR A 279 19.61 -3.76 -5.60
CA THR A 279 19.22 -5.10 -5.13
C THR A 279 18.14 -4.97 -4.05
N ALA A 280 17.04 -5.69 -4.21
CA ALA A 280 15.94 -5.79 -3.25
C ALA A 280 15.95 -7.18 -2.57
N GLU A 281 16.01 -7.19 -1.25
CA GLU A 281 16.03 -8.38 -0.39
C GLU A 281 14.82 -8.33 0.56
N PRO A 282 13.69 -8.97 0.20
CA PRO A 282 12.50 -9.08 1.05
C PRO A 282 12.83 -9.74 2.39
N LEU A 283 12.38 -9.13 3.49
CA LEU A 283 12.61 -9.63 4.86
C LEU A 283 11.33 -10.23 5.44
N ILE A 284 10.23 -9.48 5.41
CA ILE A 284 8.94 -9.90 5.97
C ILE A 284 7.83 -9.64 4.96
N PRO A 285 7.22 -10.69 4.37
CA PRO A 285 6.10 -10.53 3.47
C PRO A 285 4.76 -10.51 4.20
N ILE A 286 3.88 -9.58 3.85
CA ILE A 286 2.45 -9.59 4.17
C ILE A 286 1.66 -9.74 2.88
N HIS A 287 0.87 -10.80 2.78
CA HIS A 287 -0.10 -10.96 1.69
C HIS A 287 -1.33 -10.11 2.00
N ILE A 288 -1.23 -8.81 1.71
CA ILE A 288 -2.22 -7.81 2.12
C ILE A 288 -3.61 -8.12 1.57
N GLY A 289 -3.73 -8.86 0.47
CA GLY A 289 -5.02 -9.30 -0.07
C GLY A 289 -5.86 -10.19 0.88
N ILE A 290 -5.27 -10.71 1.96
CA ILE A 290 -5.92 -11.63 2.90
C ILE A 290 -6.32 -10.86 4.16
N GLY A 291 -7.62 -10.85 4.50
CA GLY A 291 -8.11 -10.32 5.77
C GLY A 291 -8.29 -8.80 5.82
N THR A 292 -7.62 -8.01 4.99
CA THR A 292 -7.62 -6.53 5.09
C THR A 292 -8.74 -5.84 4.31
N GLY A 293 -9.34 -6.53 3.34
CA GLY A 293 -10.29 -5.96 2.38
C GLY A 293 -9.69 -5.59 1.00
N TYR A 294 -8.38 -5.72 0.81
CA TYR A 294 -7.72 -5.53 -0.49
C TYR A 294 -8.00 -6.63 -1.52
N GLY A 295 -8.23 -7.87 -1.05
CA GLY A 295 -8.28 -9.04 -1.92
C GLY A 295 -9.67 -9.65 -2.05
N TYR A 296 -9.73 -10.97 -1.88
CA TYR A 296 -10.80 -11.80 -2.44
C TYR A 296 -11.77 -12.35 -1.40
N ASP A 297 -11.66 -11.91 -0.15
CA ASP A 297 -12.59 -12.30 0.91
C ASP A 297 -14.03 -11.99 0.47
N ALA A 298 -14.90 -13.00 0.54
CA ALA A 298 -16.26 -12.91 0.04
C ALA A 298 -17.14 -12.02 0.93
N ASP A 299 -16.84 -11.98 2.22
CA ASP A 299 -17.58 -11.30 3.27
C ASP A 299 -16.92 -9.99 3.73
N TRP A 300 -15.74 -9.65 3.21
CA TRP A 300 -15.03 -8.43 3.62
C TRP A 300 -14.24 -7.79 2.49
N ARG A 301 -14.61 -6.55 2.14
CA ARG A 301 -13.89 -5.74 1.15
C ARG A 301 -13.86 -4.29 1.56
N HIS A 302 -12.90 -3.56 1.01
CA HIS A 302 -12.85 -2.12 1.18
C HIS A 302 -14.15 -1.45 0.74
N GLY A 303 -14.79 -0.67 1.62
CA GLY A 303 -16.04 0.01 1.36
C GLY A 303 -17.28 -0.88 1.28
N MET A 304 -17.17 -2.17 1.64
CA MET A 304 -18.32 -3.07 1.69
C MET A 304 -19.19 -2.78 2.91
N TRP A 305 -20.51 -2.77 2.70
CA TRP A 305 -21.46 -2.60 3.78
C TRP A 305 -21.52 -3.84 4.68
N GLN A 306 -21.28 -3.66 5.98
CA GLN A 306 -21.23 -4.74 6.97
C GLN A 306 -22.50 -4.84 7.84
N GLY A 307 -23.52 -4.02 7.56
CA GLY A 307 -24.73 -3.91 8.37
C GLY A 307 -24.80 -2.62 9.18
N ALA A 308 -25.95 -2.38 9.80
CA ALA A 308 -26.27 -1.10 10.45
C ALA A 308 -25.42 -0.81 11.68
N ASP A 309 -25.01 -1.85 12.41
CA ASP A 309 -24.17 -1.71 13.59
C ASP A 309 -22.68 -1.72 13.19
N PRO A 310 -21.82 -0.92 13.86
CA PRO A 310 -20.38 -1.01 13.67
C PRO A 310 -19.86 -2.43 13.91
N VAL A 311 -19.03 -2.94 12.99
CA VAL A 311 -18.46 -4.28 13.05
C VAL A 311 -16.95 -4.18 13.27
N THR A 312 -16.42 -5.00 14.17
CA THR A 312 -14.98 -5.23 14.34
C THR A 312 -14.72 -6.72 14.41
N GLN A 313 -13.71 -7.20 13.68
CA GLN A 313 -13.34 -8.60 13.59
C GLN A 313 -11.83 -8.76 13.73
N HIS A 314 -11.43 -9.95 14.18
CA HIS A 314 -10.06 -10.42 14.07
C HIS A 314 -10.00 -11.59 13.10
N PHE A 315 -9.09 -11.47 12.15
CA PHE A 315 -8.69 -12.55 11.26
C PHE A 315 -7.27 -12.98 11.62
N HIS A 316 -7.04 -14.29 11.72
CA HIS A 316 -5.74 -14.87 12.01
C HIS A 316 -5.38 -15.96 10.99
N LEU A 317 -4.09 -16.03 10.68
CA LEU A 317 -3.50 -17.04 9.81
C LEU A 317 -2.09 -17.38 10.30
N ASP A 318 -1.87 -18.65 10.63
CA ASP A 318 -0.52 -19.17 10.91
C ASP A 318 0.15 -19.61 9.61
N THR A 319 1.03 -18.75 9.10
CA THR A 319 1.78 -18.99 7.86
C THR A 319 2.87 -20.04 8.01
N ASN A 320 3.19 -20.52 9.22
CA ASN A 320 4.14 -21.62 9.38
C ASN A 320 3.51 -22.99 9.07
N THR A 321 2.18 -23.05 8.92
CA THR A 321 1.46 -24.28 8.63
C THR A 321 1.26 -24.48 7.12
N PRO A 322 1.16 -25.73 6.63
CA PRO A 322 0.81 -26.00 5.23
C PRO A 322 -0.53 -25.39 4.81
N GLU A 323 -1.51 -25.35 5.71
CA GLU A 323 -2.81 -24.70 5.48
C GLU A 323 -2.63 -23.20 5.28
N GLY A 324 -1.86 -22.54 6.15
CA GLY A 324 -1.57 -21.12 6.01
C GLY A 324 -0.87 -20.78 4.72
N GLN A 325 0.19 -21.53 4.38
CA GLN A 325 0.93 -21.37 3.12
C GLN A 325 0.06 -21.54 1.88
N SER A 326 -0.92 -22.46 1.92
CA SER A 326 -1.85 -22.68 0.80
C SER A 326 -2.78 -21.50 0.51
N ARG A 327 -2.91 -20.57 1.46
CA ARG A 327 -3.75 -19.38 1.34
C ARG A 327 -3.00 -18.16 0.82
N LEU A 328 -1.67 -18.21 0.79
CA LEU A 328 -0.82 -17.08 0.40
C LEU A 328 -0.88 -16.87 -1.11
N PHE A 329 -1.62 -15.84 -1.53
CA PHE A 329 -1.81 -15.46 -2.93
C PHE A 329 -2.13 -13.96 -3.07
N GLY A 330 -1.79 -13.37 -4.21
CA GLY A 330 -2.17 -12.00 -4.58
C GLY A 330 -1.08 -10.96 -4.32
N ILE A 331 -1.48 -9.77 -3.87
CA ILE A 331 -0.57 -8.66 -3.55
C ILE A 331 0.27 -9.04 -2.34
N VAL A 332 1.58 -8.84 -2.45
CA VAL A 332 2.55 -9.01 -1.36
C VAL A 332 3.19 -7.67 -1.07
N ASP A 333 3.04 -7.20 0.16
CA ASP A 333 3.78 -6.08 0.72
C ASP A 333 4.92 -6.65 1.56
N ALA A 334 6.15 -6.56 1.08
CA ALA A 334 7.31 -7.01 1.85
C ALA A 334 8.10 -5.83 2.41
N GLY A 335 8.32 -5.80 3.72
CA GLY A 335 9.40 -5.01 4.30
C GLY A 335 10.72 -5.59 3.78
N ALA A 336 11.56 -4.77 3.15
CA ALA A 336 12.74 -5.23 2.42
C ALA A 336 13.96 -4.35 2.71
N ARG A 337 15.14 -4.97 2.61
CA ARG A 337 16.43 -4.27 2.54
C ARG A 337 16.76 -4.00 1.08
N PHE A 338 17.31 -2.82 0.82
CA PHE A 338 17.73 -2.40 -0.51
C PHE A 338 19.19 -1.96 -0.49
N THR A 339 19.96 -2.35 -1.49
CA THR A 339 21.37 -1.96 -1.59
C THR A 339 21.69 -1.50 -3.01
N TYR A 340 22.40 -0.38 -3.13
CA TYR A 340 23.00 0.03 -4.41
C TYR A 340 24.36 0.69 -4.17
N THR A 341 25.19 0.80 -5.21
CA THR A 341 26.49 1.47 -5.13
C THR A 341 26.62 2.52 -6.22
N ASP A 342 27.10 3.70 -5.85
CA ASP A 342 27.43 4.78 -6.76
C ASP A 342 28.84 5.35 -6.44
N GLU A 343 29.19 6.49 -7.03
CA GLU A 343 30.45 7.21 -6.80
C GLU A 343 30.66 7.68 -5.36
N ARG A 344 29.60 7.76 -4.56
CA ARG A 344 29.63 8.17 -3.14
C ARG A 344 29.79 6.97 -2.20
N GLY A 345 29.59 5.75 -2.71
CA GLY A 345 29.78 4.51 -1.98
C GLY A 345 28.56 3.60 -2.06
N THR A 346 28.51 2.64 -1.13
CA THR A 346 27.38 1.71 -1.00
C THR A 346 26.33 2.31 -0.07
N HIS A 347 25.08 2.33 -0.54
CA HIS A 347 23.92 2.80 0.19
C HIS A 347 23.08 1.60 0.61
N VAL A 348 22.72 1.53 1.88
CA VAL A 348 21.80 0.52 2.41
C VAL A 348 20.55 1.22 2.89
N GLY A 349 19.42 0.80 2.36
CA GLY A 349 18.11 1.36 2.63
C GLY A 349 17.11 0.29 3.02
N TYR A 350 15.96 0.74 3.49
CA TYR A 350 14.84 -0.12 3.85
C TYR A 350 13.56 0.50 3.34
N GLY A 351 12.66 -0.33 2.84
CA GLY A 351 11.42 0.14 2.26
C GLY A 351 10.41 -0.97 2.03
N LEU A 352 9.34 -0.62 1.35
CA LEU A 352 8.38 -1.59 0.84
C LEU A 352 8.90 -2.15 -0.48
N TYR A 353 8.81 -3.45 -0.65
CA TYR A 353 8.86 -4.13 -1.94
C TYR A 353 7.48 -4.76 -2.16
N GLU A 354 6.59 -4.01 -2.80
CA GLU A 354 5.24 -4.45 -3.13
C GLU A 354 5.23 -5.08 -4.52
N THR A 355 4.65 -6.28 -4.61
CA THR A 355 4.47 -6.98 -5.88
C THR A 355 3.05 -7.51 -6.02
N MET A 356 2.50 -7.43 -7.22
CA MET A 356 1.27 -8.11 -7.57
C MET A 356 1.41 -8.65 -8.98
N ILE A 357 1.46 -9.98 -9.09
CA ILE A 357 1.72 -10.66 -10.36
C ILE A 357 0.59 -11.64 -10.62
N ILE A 358 -0.38 -11.21 -11.43
CA ILE A 358 -1.56 -11.99 -11.80
C ILE A 358 -1.72 -11.97 -13.32
N GLY A 359 -1.94 -13.14 -13.90
CA GLY A 359 -2.11 -13.29 -15.35
C GLY A 359 -0.78 -13.43 -16.09
N PRO A 360 -0.83 -13.41 -17.42
CA PRO A 360 0.33 -13.68 -18.26
C PRO A 360 1.34 -12.53 -18.25
N HIS A 361 2.62 -12.87 -18.39
CA HIS A 361 3.73 -11.93 -18.53
C HIS A 361 4.91 -12.59 -19.23
N ASP A 362 5.33 -12.02 -20.35
CA ASP A 362 6.23 -12.68 -21.29
C ASP A 362 7.67 -12.77 -20.75
N GLN A 363 8.15 -11.77 -19.99
CA GLN A 363 9.53 -11.75 -19.47
C GLN A 363 9.85 -12.94 -18.56
N TYR A 364 8.87 -13.39 -17.78
CA TYR A 364 9.04 -14.46 -16.80
C TYR A 364 8.35 -15.76 -17.21
N GLY A 365 7.82 -15.83 -18.44
CA GLY A 365 7.17 -17.01 -18.98
C GLY A 365 5.84 -17.38 -18.30
N PHE A 366 5.18 -16.42 -17.66
CA PHE A 366 3.85 -16.63 -17.07
C PHE A 366 2.79 -16.68 -18.17
N VAL A 367 2.00 -17.75 -18.23
CA VAL A 367 1.07 -18.01 -19.34
C VAL A 367 -0.41 -17.91 -18.98
N ASP A 368 -0.78 -18.09 -17.71
CA ASP A 368 -2.16 -18.07 -17.23
C ASP A 368 -2.29 -17.25 -15.94
N MET A 369 -3.40 -17.35 -15.23
CA MET A 369 -3.67 -16.61 -14.00
C MET A 369 -2.83 -17.10 -12.82
N LEU A 370 -2.60 -18.41 -12.72
CA LEU A 370 -2.10 -19.08 -11.51
C LEU A 370 -0.90 -20.00 -11.74
N ASP A 371 -0.38 -20.11 -12.96
CA ASP A 371 0.84 -20.89 -13.22
C ASP A 371 2.03 -20.27 -12.48
N GLY A 372 2.99 -21.11 -12.09
CA GLY A 372 4.17 -20.71 -11.34
C GLY A 372 5.43 -20.62 -12.19
N TYR A 373 6.43 -19.92 -11.68
CA TYR A 373 7.70 -19.69 -12.36
C TYR A 373 8.44 -21.01 -12.61
N THR A 374 8.92 -21.21 -13.84
CA THR A 374 9.55 -22.48 -14.28
C THR A 374 11.08 -22.41 -14.36
N GLY A 375 11.69 -21.28 -14.03
CA GLY A 375 13.15 -21.13 -13.98
C GLY A 375 13.83 -20.80 -15.31
N SER A 376 13.06 -20.58 -16.39
CA SER A 376 13.61 -20.12 -17.66
C SER A 376 13.01 -18.75 -17.99
N PRO A 377 13.82 -17.68 -18.13
CA PRO A 377 13.39 -16.52 -18.89
C PRO A 377 13.13 -16.98 -20.33
N ALA A 378 12.05 -16.49 -20.93
CA ALA A 378 11.73 -16.77 -22.33
C ALA A 378 12.77 -16.17 -23.28
#